data_AF-A0A927TUS8-F1
#
_entry.id   AF-A0A927TUS8-F1
#
_cell.length_a   1.000
_cell.length_b   1.000
_cell.length_c   1.000
_cell.angle_alpha   90.00
_cell.angle_beta   90.00
_cell.angle_gamma   90.00
#
_symmetry.space_group_name_H-M   'P 1'
#
loop_
_entity.id
_entity.type
_entity.pdbx_description
1 polymer ?
#
loop_
_entity_poly.entity_id
_entity_poly.type
_entity_poly.pdbx_seq_one_letter_code
_entity_poly.pdbx_strand_id
1 'polypeptide(L)'
;MGMFDTFWGEYKCPACGNIVKFEEQTKDYDCVLEDFYLGDYMDRGNRNYFYEFESYCSKCHTAHDISLAIRRGQYAGIYFKYEADEINIMDLDNIEDGYQRNRDFDKMSEEKIGHETIRRDTLEQKHAGEYLDALRTQWKIEEVYKEEQNELAGKRSTLFYRDNFIYRVSDGSVRRIIAVYKHIFFPILNVFVREDDLEQKDTWSDDERNSRYILQHGCKLVRVE
;
A
#
# COMPACT_ATOMS: atom_id res chain seq x y z
N MET A 1 21.60 -10.07 6.38
CA MET A 1 20.15 -9.86 6.27
C MET A 1 19.68 -10.79 5.17
N GLY A 2 18.81 -11.74 5.47
CA GLY A 2 18.22 -12.62 4.44
C GLY A 2 17.09 -11.89 3.73
N MET A 3 16.80 -12.26 2.49
CA MET A 3 15.56 -11.87 1.83
C MET A 3 14.47 -12.82 2.32
N PHE A 4 13.31 -12.29 2.70
CA PHE A 4 12.17 -13.03 3.21
C PHE A 4 10.95 -12.58 2.43
N ASP A 5 10.05 -13.52 2.12
CA ASP A 5 8.72 -13.16 1.66
C ASP A 5 7.82 -12.98 2.89
N THR A 6 6.77 -12.18 2.77
CA THR A 6 5.98 -11.73 3.91
C THR A 6 4.50 -11.97 3.70
N PHE A 7 3.87 -12.62 4.66
CA PHE A 7 2.42 -12.78 4.71
C PHE A 7 1.79 -11.67 5.53
N TRP A 8 0.72 -11.11 4.98
CA TRP A 8 -0.11 -10.12 5.64
C TRP A 8 -1.52 -10.65 5.82
N GLY A 9 -2.12 -10.33 6.96
CA GLY A 9 -3.50 -10.69 7.22
C GLY A 9 -4.00 -10.14 8.53
N GLU A 10 -5.28 -10.39 8.79
CA GLU A 10 -5.90 -10.06 10.05
C GLU A 10 -6.86 -11.16 10.51
N TYR A 11 -6.95 -11.34 11.82
CA TYR A 11 -7.91 -12.25 12.45
C TYR A 11 -8.49 -11.60 13.70
N LYS A 12 -9.66 -12.08 14.12
CA LYS A 12 -10.29 -11.62 15.36
C LYS A 12 -9.78 -12.46 16.52
N CYS A 13 -9.08 -11.84 17.47
CA CYS A 13 -8.60 -12.51 18.68
C CYS A 13 -9.79 -13.13 19.46
N PRO A 14 -9.79 -14.44 19.75
CA PRO A 14 -10.90 -15.09 20.44
C PRO A 14 -10.93 -14.72 21.93
N ALA A 15 -9.80 -14.31 22.51
CA ALA A 15 -9.71 -13.95 23.92
C ALA A 15 -10.28 -12.56 24.23
N CYS A 16 -10.04 -11.57 23.37
CA CYS A 16 -10.45 -10.18 23.63
C CYS A 16 -11.33 -9.55 22.54
N GLY A 17 -11.57 -10.24 21.44
CA GLY A 17 -12.42 -9.78 20.34
C GLY A 17 -11.81 -8.71 19.44
N ASN A 18 -10.60 -8.24 19.71
CA ASN A 18 -9.91 -7.25 18.88
C ASN A 18 -9.44 -7.86 17.55
N ILE A 19 -9.46 -7.07 16.49
CA ILE A 19 -8.82 -7.41 15.22
C ILE A 19 -7.31 -7.29 15.40
N VAL A 20 -6.59 -8.38 15.13
CA VAL A 20 -5.13 -8.47 15.17
C VAL A 20 -4.65 -8.52 13.74
N LYS A 21 -3.81 -7.56 13.36
CA LYS A 21 -3.04 -7.59 12.11
C LYS A 21 -1.72 -8.28 12.37
N PHE A 22 -1.28 -9.14 11.45
CA PHE A 22 0.00 -9.81 11.54
C PHE A 22 0.86 -9.57 10.29
N GLU A 23 2.17 -9.69 10.51
CA GLU A 23 3.23 -9.73 9.51
C GLU A 23 4.03 -11.00 9.81
N GLU A 24 4.00 -11.97 8.92
CA GLU A 24 4.73 -13.24 9.09
C GLU A 24 5.76 -13.42 7.98
N GLN A 25 7.04 -13.47 8.35
CA GLN A 25 8.15 -13.55 7.41
C GLN A 25 8.60 -15.00 7.22
N THR A 26 8.69 -15.42 5.96
CA THR A 26 9.02 -16.80 5.59
C THR A 26 10.20 -16.87 4.63
N LYS A 27 10.90 -18.01 4.67
CA LYS A 27 11.98 -18.39 3.72
C LYS A 27 11.60 -19.58 2.84
N ASP A 28 10.36 -20.03 2.90
CA ASP A 28 9.95 -21.27 2.24
C ASP A 28 9.66 -21.10 0.73
N TYR A 29 9.74 -19.87 0.24
CA TYR A 29 9.46 -19.49 -1.14
C TYR A 29 10.69 -18.87 -1.80
N ASP A 30 10.47 -18.10 -2.87
CA ASP A 30 11.52 -17.57 -3.74
C ASP A 30 12.45 -16.57 -3.01
N CYS A 31 12.06 -16.09 -1.82
CA CYS A 31 12.82 -15.15 -1.00
C CYS A 31 13.15 -13.89 -1.79
N VAL A 32 12.15 -13.34 -2.49
CA VAL A 32 12.30 -12.20 -3.40
C VAL A 32 11.72 -10.92 -2.83
N LEU A 33 11.40 -10.90 -1.54
CA LEU A 33 10.76 -9.78 -0.85
C LEU A 33 9.34 -9.53 -1.37
N GLU A 34 8.61 -10.62 -1.67
CA GLU A 34 7.21 -10.53 -2.08
C GLU A 34 6.30 -10.44 -0.85
N ASP A 35 5.33 -9.52 -0.91
CA ASP A 35 4.25 -9.41 0.07
C ASP A 35 3.02 -10.17 -0.44
N PHE A 36 2.52 -11.12 0.36
CA PHE A 36 1.33 -11.91 0.05
C PHE A 36 0.16 -11.52 0.95
N TYR A 37 -0.94 -11.15 0.33
CA TYR A 37 -2.21 -10.85 0.98
C TYR A 37 -3.25 -11.91 0.66
N LEU A 38 -4.34 -11.94 1.43
CA LEU A 38 -5.46 -12.83 1.18
C LEU A 38 -5.98 -12.65 -0.26
N GLY A 39 -6.02 -13.76 -1.01
CA GLY A 39 -6.41 -13.81 -2.42
C GLY A 39 -5.23 -13.83 -3.40
N ASP A 40 -3.99 -13.56 -2.94
CA ASP A 40 -2.81 -13.60 -3.81
C ASP A 40 -2.40 -15.05 -4.13
N TYR A 41 -1.92 -15.24 -5.37
CA TYR A 41 -1.23 -16.47 -5.78
C TYR A 41 0.24 -16.41 -5.42
N MET A 42 0.71 -17.40 -4.68
CA MET A 42 2.04 -17.42 -4.11
C MET A 42 2.87 -18.65 -4.48
N ASP A 43 2.23 -19.80 -4.69
CA ASP A 43 2.92 -21.03 -5.07
C ASP A 43 2.57 -21.42 -6.50
N ARG A 44 3.55 -21.24 -7.39
CA ARG A 44 3.45 -21.61 -8.81
C ARG A 44 3.24 -23.11 -9.01
N GLY A 45 3.51 -23.94 -8.00
CA GLY A 45 3.25 -25.38 -8.01
C GLY A 45 1.79 -25.77 -7.78
N ASN A 46 0.89 -24.81 -7.52
CA ASN A 46 -0.52 -25.06 -7.19
C ASN A 46 -0.71 -26.05 -6.03
N ARG A 47 0.18 -26.04 -5.03
CA ARG A 47 0.08 -26.97 -3.89
C ARG A 47 -1.07 -26.60 -2.96
N ASN A 48 -1.41 -27.54 -2.09
CA ASN A 48 -2.43 -27.40 -1.06
C ASN A 48 -1.82 -27.75 0.28
N TYR A 49 -1.72 -26.79 1.20
CA TYR A 49 -1.24 -26.99 2.56
C TYR A 49 -1.69 -25.87 3.49
N PHE A 50 -1.62 -26.13 4.79
CA PHE A 50 -1.69 -25.09 5.81
C PHE A 50 -0.26 -24.65 6.17
N TYR A 51 -0.03 -23.33 6.19
CA TYR A 51 1.19 -22.73 6.71
C TYR A 51 0.95 -22.27 8.15
N GLU A 52 1.67 -22.83 9.11
CA GLU A 52 1.43 -22.60 10.53
C GLU A 52 2.48 -21.66 11.14
N PHE A 53 2.04 -20.72 11.98
CA PHE A 53 2.90 -19.81 12.73
C PHE A 53 2.21 -19.32 14.01
N GLU A 54 2.98 -18.75 14.92
CA GLU A 54 2.46 -18.17 16.16
C GLU A 54 2.27 -16.66 16.01
N SER A 55 1.11 -16.15 16.40
CA SER A 55 0.79 -14.73 16.38
C SER A 55 0.39 -14.23 17.77
N TYR A 56 0.84 -13.03 18.13
CA TYR A 56 0.55 -12.42 19.43
C TYR A 56 -0.49 -11.32 19.32
N CYS A 57 -1.54 -11.38 20.13
CA CYS A 57 -2.47 -10.27 20.24
C CYS A 57 -1.82 -9.08 20.96
N SER A 58 -1.70 -7.94 20.30
CA SER A 58 -1.11 -6.72 20.89
C SER A 58 -1.90 -6.14 22.06
N LYS A 59 -3.18 -6.54 22.24
CA LYS A 59 -4.08 -6.00 23.28
C LYS A 59 -4.13 -6.86 24.54
N CYS A 60 -4.28 -8.17 24.41
CA CYS A 60 -4.35 -9.08 25.56
C CYS A 60 -3.10 -9.94 25.75
N HIS A 61 -2.10 -9.79 24.86
CA HIS A 61 -0.83 -10.51 24.88
C HIS A 61 -0.95 -12.04 24.84
N THR A 62 -2.12 -12.56 24.44
CA THR A 62 -2.33 -13.98 24.23
C THR A 62 -1.70 -14.40 22.91
N ALA A 63 -0.93 -15.49 22.93
CA ALA A 63 -0.42 -16.16 21.75
C ALA A 63 -1.51 -17.04 21.13
N HIS A 64 -1.55 -17.07 19.81
CA HIS A 64 -2.47 -17.86 19.02
C HIS A 64 -1.70 -18.59 17.92
N ASP A 65 -1.93 -19.90 17.80
CA ASP A 65 -1.47 -20.68 16.66
C ASP A 65 -2.40 -20.43 15.47
N ILE A 66 -1.84 -19.84 14.42
CA ILE A 66 -2.56 -19.45 13.20
C ILE A 66 -2.10 -20.33 12.05
N SER A 67 -3.04 -20.69 11.18
CA SER A 67 -2.84 -21.48 9.97
C SER A 67 -3.36 -20.73 8.75
N LEU A 68 -2.48 -20.43 7.80
CA LEU A 68 -2.86 -19.90 6.49
C LEU A 68 -3.23 -21.06 5.58
N ALA A 69 -4.45 -21.07 5.04
CA ALA A 69 -4.86 -22.05 4.06
C ALA A 69 -4.35 -21.63 2.67
N ILE A 70 -3.45 -22.43 2.10
CA ILE A 70 -2.98 -22.26 0.73
C ILE A 70 -3.67 -23.29 -0.15
N ARG A 71 -4.59 -22.85 -1.02
CA ARG A 71 -5.39 -23.70 -1.91
C ARG A 71 -5.02 -23.43 -3.37
N ARG A 72 -4.54 -24.46 -4.07
CA ARG A 72 -4.05 -24.37 -5.45
C ARG A 72 -3.05 -23.21 -5.61
N GLY A 73 -2.15 -23.09 -4.64
CA GLY A 73 -1.15 -22.04 -4.58
C GLY A 73 -1.67 -20.63 -4.28
N GLN A 74 -2.96 -20.46 -3.99
CA GLN A 74 -3.53 -19.17 -3.57
C GLN A 74 -3.70 -19.14 -2.04
N TYR A 75 -3.37 -18.00 -1.44
CA TYR A 75 -3.69 -17.71 -0.05
C TYR A 75 -5.21 -17.51 0.10
N ALA A 76 -5.91 -18.55 0.57
CA ALA A 76 -7.37 -18.64 0.53
C ALA A 76 -8.07 -18.35 1.86
N GLY A 77 -7.35 -18.41 2.99
CA GLY A 77 -7.96 -18.10 4.28
C GLY A 77 -6.99 -18.15 5.46
N ILE A 78 -7.46 -17.63 6.59
CA ILE A 78 -6.74 -17.59 7.87
C ILE A 78 -7.64 -18.32 8.87
N TYR A 79 -7.07 -19.31 9.56
CA TYR A 79 -7.76 -20.13 10.52
C TYR A 79 -6.94 -20.24 11.79
N PHE A 80 -7.58 -20.48 12.93
CA PHE A 80 -6.83 -20.97 14.07
C PHE A 80 -6.43 -22.42 13.83
N LYS A 81 -5.28 -22.85 14.39
CA LYS A 81 -4.78 -24.21 14.21
C LYS A 81 -5.82 -25.30 14.54
N TYR A 82 -6.54 -25.13 15.65
CA TYR A 82 -7.57 -26.09 16.06
C TYR A 82 -8.73 -26.19 15.05
N GLU A 83 -9.02 -25.13 14.28
CA GLU A 83 -10.01 -25.16 13.20
C GLU A 83 -9.40 -25.80 11.95
N ALA A 84 -8.16 -25.46 11.63
CA ALA A 84 -7.44 -26.00 10.47
C ALA A 84 -7.26 -27.53 10.55
N ASP A 85 -7.02 -28.08 11.75
CA ASP A 85 -6.90 -29.52 11.99
C ASP A 85 -8.19 -30.30 11.64
N GLU A 86 -9.35 -29.63 11.67
CA GLU A 86 -10.65 -30.22 11.33
C GLU A 86 -11.03 -30.02 9.84
N ILE A 87 -10.30 -29.17 9.11
CA ILE A 87 -10.59 -28.81 7.73
C ILE A 87 -9.73 -29.66 6.79
N ASN A 88 -10.39 -30.41 5.90
CA ASN A 88 -9.70 -30.94 4.72
C ASN A 88 -9.50 -29.81 3.71
N ILE A 89 -8.24 -29.41 3.51
CA ILE A 89 -7.90 -28.29 2.61
C ILE A 89 -8.40 -28.48 1.18
N MET A 90 -8.60 -29.73 0.74
CA MET A 90 -9.09 -30.01 -0.62
C MET A 90 -10.54 -29.55 -0.83
N ASP A 91 -11.29 -29.44 0.27
CA ASP A 91 -12.69 -29.02 0.30
C ASP A 91 -12.83 -27.49 0.37
N LEU A 92 -11.72 -26.76 0.57
CA LEU A 92 -11.70 -25.31 0.43
C LEU A 92 -11.71 -24.90 -1.04
N ASP A 93 -12.44 -23.83 -1.31
CA ASP A 93 -12.43 -23.15 -2.59
C ASP A 93 -11.37 -22.04 -2.63
N ASN A 94 -10.89 -21.77 -3.84
CA ASN A 94 -10.16 -20.54 -4.12
C ASN A 94 -11.10 -19.33 -3.96
N ILE A 95 -10.52 -18.19 -3.61
CA ILE A 95 -11.24 -16.92 -3.50
C ILE A 95 -10.91 -16.02 -4.69
N GLU A 96 -11.54 -14.85 -4.75
CA GLU A 96 -11.23 -13.82 -5.75
C GLU A 96 -9.72 -13.50 -5.77
N ASP A 97 -9.14 -13.45 -6.97
CA ASP A 97 -7.73 -13.08 -7.15
C ASP A 97 -7.50 -11.63 -6.68
N GLY A 98 -6.51 -11.44 -5.82
CA GLY A 98 -6.22 -10.15 -5.18
C GLY A 98 -7.32 -9.67 -4.24
N TYR A 99 -8.15 -10.56 -3.67
CA TYR A 99 -9.29 -10.26 -2.79
C TYR A 99 -9.05 -9.10 -1.82
N GLN A 100 -7.96 -9.14 -1.05
CA GLN A 100 -7.63 -8.11 -0.07
C GLN A 100 -7.19 -6.81 -0.74
N ARG A 101 -6.32 -6.91 -1.75
CA ARG A 101 -5.81 -5.74 -2.50
C ARG A 101 -6.93 -4.97 -3.18
N ASN A 102 -7.91 -5.67 -3.74
CA ASN A 102 -9.08 -5.07 -4.36
C ASN A 102 -9.89 -4.28 -3.34
N ARG A 103 -10.14 -4.85 -2.15
CA ARG A 103 -10.86 -4.16 -1.06
C ARG A 103 -10.10 -2.97 -0.50
N ASP A 104 -8.80 -3.11 -0.32
CA ASP A 104 -7.95 -2.00 0.12
C ASP A 104 -7.99 -0.87 -0.91
N PHE A 105 -7.96 -1.20 -2.21
CA PHE A 105 -8.09 -0.24 -3.29
C PHE A 105 -9.48 0.41 -3.37
N ASP A 106 -10.54 -0.37 -3.17
CA ASP A 106 -11.91 0.15 -3.10
C ASP A 106 -12.06 1.13 -1.93
N LYS A 107 -11.55 0.76 -0.75
CA LYS A 107 -11.53 1.63 0.43
C LYS A 107 -10.75 2.93 0.19
N MET A 108 -9.54 2.85 -0.40
CA MET A 108 -8.77 4.04 -0.78
C MET A 108 -9.55 4.93 -1.76
N SER A 109 -10.29 4.32 -2.70
CA SER A 109 -11.12 5.03 -3.67
C SER A 109 -12.33 5.72 -3.02
N GLU A 110 -12.97 5.06 -2.04
CA GLU A 110 -14.06 5.65 -1.25
C GLU A 110 -13.58 6.80 -0.37
N GLU A 111 -12.45 6.63 0.33
CA GLU A 111 -11.85 7.63 1.21
C GLU A 111 -11.15 8.76 0.43
N LYS A 112 -10.93 8.55 -0.88
CA LYS A 112 -10.23 9.47 -1.79
C LYS A 112 -8.85 9.85 -1.26
N ILE A 113 -8.15 8.86 -0.73
CA ILE A 113 -6.82 9.00 -0.16
C ILE A 113 -6.09 7.68 -0.26
N GLY A 114 -4.81 7.70 -0.61
CA GLY A 114 -4.06 6.47 -0.80
C GLY A 114 -3.00 6.55 -1.88
N HIS A 115 -2.68 5.39 -2.45
CA HIS A 115 -1.62 5.23 -3.43
C HIS A 115 -2.09 4.34 -4.58
N GLU A 116 -1.70 4.74 -5.79
CA GLU A 116 -1.94 3.99 -7.02
C GLU A 116 -0.64 3.94 -7.83
N THR A 117 -0.37 2.79 -8.45
CA THR A 117 0.76 2.62 -9.37
C THR A 117 0.25 2.48 -10.80
N ILE A 118 0.70 3.38 -11.67
CA ILE A 118 0.34 3.39 -13.08
C ILE A 118 1.54 2.89 -13.89
N ARG A 119 1.34 1.87 -14.74
CA ARG A 119 2.37 1.40 -15.69
C ARG A 119 2.49 2.38 -16.85
N ARG A 120 3.35 3.39 -16.68
CA ARG A 120 3.70 4.40 -17.69
C ARG A 120 5.12 4.90 -17.42
N ASP A 121 5.90 5.05 -18.49
CA ASP A 121 7.29 5.53 -18.40
C ASP A 121 7.40 7.06 -18.47
N THR A 122 6.45 7.71 -19.13
CA THR A 122 6.51 9.16 -19.36
C THR A 122 5.72 9.91 -18.30
N LEU A 123 6.42 10.79 -17.58
CA LEU A 123 5.81 11.78 -16.70
C LEU A 123 5.49 13.04 -17.52
N GLU A 124 4.20 13.27 -17.77
CA GLU A 124 3.71 14.45 -18.50
C GLU A 124 3.07 15.43 -17.51
N GLN A 125 3.40 16.71 -17.66
CA GLN A 125 2.75 17.77 -16.89
C GLN A 125 1.30 17.91 -17.35
N LYS A 126 0.37 17.99 -16.39
CA LYS A 126 -0.99 18.46 -16.61
C LYS A 126 -1.13 19.91 -16.16
N HIS A 127 -2.07 20.64 -16.76
CA HIS A 127 -2.26 22.06 -16.50
C HIS A 127 -3.48 22.33 -15.61
N ALA A 128 -3.50 23.50 -14.96
CA ALA A 128 -4.66 23.95 -14.21
C ALA A 128 -5.89 24.05 -15.13
N GLY A 129 -7.04 23.57 -14.65
CA GLY A 129 -8.27 23.44 -15.41
C GLY A 129 -8.44 22.09 -16.13
N GLU A 130 -7.38 21.30 -16.29
CA GLU A 130 -7.47 19.94 -16.79
C GLU A 130 -7.95 18.96 -15.71
N TYR A 131 -8.09 17.69 -16.10
CA TYR A 131 -8.53 16.61 -15.24
C TYR A 131 -7.46 15.51 -15.13
N LEU A 132 -7.39 14.88 -13.95
CA LEU A 132 -6.54 13.75 -13.65
C LEU A 132 -7.36 12.64 -13.01
N ASP A 133 -7.17 11.40 -13.46
CA ASP A 133 -7.84 10.24 -12.89
C ASP A 133 -6.91 9.56 -11.87
N ALA A 134 -7.41 9.37 -10.64
CA ALA A 134 -6.72 8.64 -9.59
C ALA A 134 -7.73 8.10 -8.57
N LEU A 135 -7.52 6.87 -8.08
CA LEU A 135 -8.40 6.22 -7.12
C LEU A 135 -9.87 6.22 -7.58
N ARG A 136 -10.10 5.84 -8.85
CA ARG A 136 -11.41 5.84 -9.54
C ARG A 136 -12.18 7.17 -9.50
N THR A 137 -11.50 8.27 -9.21
CA THR A 137 -12.07 9.60 -9.13
C THR A 137 -11.43 10.50 -10.18
N GLN A 138 -12.26 11.27 -10.89
CA GLN A 138 -11.80 12.30 -11.80
C GLN A 138 -11.64 13.61 -11.04
N TRP A 139 -10.40 14.09 -10.99
CA TRP A 139 -9.99 15.25 -10.22
C TRP A 139 -9.76 16.45 -11.14
N LYS A 140 -10.41 17.58 -10.85
CA LYS A 140 -10.12 18.85 -11.53
C LYS A 140 -8.87 19.48 -10.92
N ILE A 141 -7.90 19.83 -11.76
CA ILE A 141 -6.67 20.47 -11.34
C ILE A 141 -6.93 21.95 -11.07
N GLU A 142 -6.70 22.39 -9.84
CA GLU A 142 -6.80 23.80 -9.44
C GLU A 142 -5.43 24.49 -9.55
N GLU A 143 -4.37 23.84 -9.06
CA GLU A 143 -3.01 24.38 -9.03
C GLU A 143 -1.98 23.29 -9.34
N VAL A 144 -0.89 23.67 -10.00
CA VAL A 144 0.21 22.77 -10.39
C VAL A 144 1.49 23.24 -9.72
N TYR A 145 2.25 22.29 -9.20
CA TYR A 145 3.54 22.51 -8.58
C TYR A 145 4.54 21.45 -9.02
N LYS A 146 5.81 21.76 -8.78
CA LYS A 146 6.94 20.86 -8.97
C LYS A 146 7.86 21.00 -7.78
N GLU A 147 8.34 19.87 -7.26
CA GLU A 147 9.42 19.90 -6.29
C GLU A 147 10.74 20.09 -7.02
N GLU A 148 11.46 21.18 -6.71
CA GLU A 148 12.79 21.45 -7.25
C GLU A 148 13.84 21.30 -6.15
N GLN A 149 14.98 20.70 -6.48
CA GLN A 149 16.08 20.60 -5.52
C GLN A 149 16.63 21.99 -5.16
N ASN A 150 16.88 22.21 -3.87
CA ASN A 150 17.64 23.37 -3.45
C ASN A 150 19.11 23.21 -3.85
N GLU A 151 19.75 24.30 -4.30
CA GLU A 151 21.17 24.31 -4.68
C GLU A 151 22.12 23.88 -3.54
N LEU A 152 21.66 24.00 -2.29
CA LEU A 152 22.40 23.61 -1.08
C LEU A 152 22.22 22.12 -0.71
N ALA A 153 21.41 21.37 -1.45
CA ALA A 153 21.12 19.99 -1.14
C ALA A 153 22.35 19.12 -1.46
N GLY A 154 22.95 18.49 -0.45
CA GLY A 154 24.19 17.71 -0.61
C GLY A 154 24.03 16.50 -1.55
N LYS A 155 25.14 15.99 -2.10
CA LYS A 155 25.21 14.90 -3.11
C LYS A 155 24.39 13.62 -2.84
N ARG A 156 23.96 13.36 -1.60
CA ARG A 156 23.07 12.22 -1.29
C ARG A 156 21.61 12.49 -1.67
N SER A 157 21.16 13.75 -1.60
CA SER A 157 19.78 14.14 -1.93
C SER A 157 19.48 14.06 -3.43
N THR A 158 20.48 14.33 -4.28
CA THR A 158 20.39 14.19 -5.75
C THR A 158 20.21 12.75 -6.20
N LEU A 159 20.75 11.77 -5.45
CA LEU A 159 20.70 10.36 -5.83
C LEU A 159 19.30 9.74 -5.70
N PHE A 160 18.46 10.31 -4.84
CA PHE A 160 17.11 9.81 -4.54
C PHE A 160 16.01 10.76 -5.02
N TYR A 161 16.37 11.84 -5.70
CA TYR A 161 15.41 12.77 -6.27
C TYR A 161 14.61 12.09 -7.36
N ARG A 162 13.29 12.24 -7.28
CA ARG A 162 12.34 11.71 -8.25
C ARG A 162 11.68 12.87 -8.96
N ASP A 163 11.74 12.86 -10.29
CA ASP A 163 10.95 13.78 -11.09
C ASP A 163 9.47 13.61 -10.74
N ASN A 164 8.81 14.74 -10.55
CA ASN A 164 7.47 14.78 -10.02
C ASN A 164 6.66 15.97 -10.54
N PHE A 165 5.35 15.82 -10.42
CA PHE A 165 4.40 16.92 -10.45
C PHE A 165 3.43 16.75 -9.29
N ILE A 166 3.13 17.86 -8.63
CA ILE A 166 2.25 17.91 -7.47
C ILE A 166 1.06 18.78 -7.85
N TYR A 167 -0.14 18.25 -7.68
CA TYR A 167 -1.37 18.89 -8.11
C TYR A 167 -2.25 19.16 -6.89
N ARG A 168 -2.72 20.39 -6.75
CA ARG A 168 -3.87 20.66 -5.88
C ARG A 168 -5.13 20.44 -6.70
N VAL A 169 -6.00 19.56 -6.23
CA VAL A 169 -7.15 19.11 -7.01
C VAL A 169 -8.44 19.11 -6.21
N SER A 170 -9.56 19.15 -6.93
CA SER A 170 -10.89 18.96 -6.35
C SER A 170 -11.79 18.15 -7.27
N ASP A 171 -12.67 17.34 -6.69
CA ASP A 171 -13.76 16.67 -7.39
C ASP A 171 -15.12 17.39 -7.22
N GLY A 172 -15.09 18.60 -6.64
CA GLY A 172 -16.27 19.39 -6.28
C GLY A 172 -16.83 19.11 -4.87
N SER A 173 -16.49 17.97 -4.26
CA SER A 173 -16.88 17.61 -2.89
C SER A 173 -15.76 17.80 -1.88
N VAL A 174 -14.53 17.49 -2.29
CA VAL A 174 -13.34 17.50 -1.43
C VAL A 174 -12.13 18.03 -2.20
N ARG A 175 -11.15 18.52 -1.45
CA ARG A 175 -9.82 18.91 -1.95
C ARG A 175 -8.76 17.92 -1.50
N ARG A 176 -7.81 17.67 -2.40
CA ARG A 176 -6.68 16.75 -2.20
C ARG A 176 -5.43 17.29 -2.86
N ILE A 177 -4.30 16.75 -2.43
CA ILE A 177 -3.02 16.85 -3.13
C ILE A 177 -2.79 15.54 -3.85
N ILE A 178 -2.47 15.60 -5.15
CA ILE A 178 -2.03 14.45 -5.91
C ILE A 178 -0.57 14.64 -6.29
N ALA A 179 0.29 13.79 -5.75
CA ALA A 179 1.72 13.78 -6.04
C ALA A 179 2.04 12.62 -6.99
N VAL A 180 2.52 12.94 -8.18
CA VAL A 180 2.90 11.96 -9.20
C VAL A 180 4.41 11.91 -9.29
N TYR A 181 5.02 10.77 -8.95
CA TYR A 181 6.45 10.55 -9.01
C TYR A 181 6.81 9.52 -10.07
N LYS A 182 7.83 9.81 -10.88
CA LYS A 182 8.45 8.79 -11.72
C LYS A 182 9.31 7.86 -10.85
N HIS A 183 9.11 6.55 -10.98
CA HIS A 183 9.99 5.60 -10.29
C HIS A 183 11.39 5.61 -10.91
N ILE A 184 12.42 5.51 -10.05
CA ILE A 184 13.82 5.65 -10.48
C ILE A 184 14.26 4.50 -11.39
N PHE A 185 13.77 3.28 -11.12
CA PHE A 185 14.26 2.05 -11.76
C PHE A 185 13.26 1.33 -12.67
N PHE A 186 11.99 1.75 -12.67
CA PHE A 186 10.92 1.01 -13.35
C PHE A 186 10.05 1.99 -14.14
N PRO A 187 9.47 1.57 -15.28
CA PRO A 187 8.59 2.39 -16.10
C PRO A 187 7.18 2.48 -15.47
N ILE A 188 7.13 2.98 -14.24
CA ILE A 188 5.92 3.17 -13.46
C ILE A 188 5.89 4.58 -12.89
N LEU A 189 4.68 5.13 -12.79
CA LEU A 189 4.39 6.34 -12.04
C LEU A 189 3.71 5.95 -10.73
N ASN A 190 4.18 6.52 -9.63
CA ASN A 190 3.50 6.42 -8.34
C ASN A 190 2.65 7.66 -8.13
N VAL A 191 1.35 7.45 -7.97
CA VAL A 191 0.36 8.49 -7.74
C VAL A 191 -0.07 8.38 -6.29
N PHE A 192 0.19 9.42 -5.51
CA PHE A 192 -0.23 9.51 -4.11
C PHE A 192 -1.31 10.56 -3.99
N VAL A 193 -2.48 10.18 -3.48
CA VAL A 193 -3.56 11.09 -3.13
C VAL A 193 -3.50 11.33 -1.63
N ARG A 194 -3.44 12.60 -1.24
CA ARG A 194 -3.17 13.08 0.12
C ARG A 194 -4.16 14.17 0.51
N GLU A 195 -4.34 14.37 1.81
CA GLU A 195 -5.10 15.50 2.36
C GLU A 195 -4.52 16.82 1.86
N ASP A 196 -5.37 17.81 1.61
CA ASP A 196 -4.93 19.15 1.23
C ASP A 196 -4.51 19.94 2.47
N ASP A 197 -3.24 19.80 2.84
CA ASP A 197 -2.61 20.42 4.01
C ASP A 197 -1.39 21.29 3.66
N LEU A 198 -1.24 21.70 2.40
CA LEU A 198 -0.13 22.54 1.91
C LEU A 198 0.11 23.82 2.73
N GLU A 199 -0.94 24.30 3.40
CA GLU A 199 -0.93 25.53 4.20
C GLU A 199 -0.63 25.29 5.70
N GLN A 200 -0.70 24.04 6.19
CA GLN A 200 -0.52 23.72 7.61
C GLN A 200 0.93 23.35 7.91
N LYS A 201 1.59 24.21 8.71
CA LYS A 201 2.88 23.90 9.33
C LYS A 201 2.66 23.30 10.72
N ASP A 202 3.32 22.17 10.97
CA ASP A 202 3.71 21.70 12.31
C ASP A 202 2.62 21.08 13.22
N THR A 203 1.96 20.01 12.78
CA THR A 203 1.47 18.99 13.73
C THR A 203 1.83 17.60 13.23
N TRP A 204 2.77 16.94 13.92
CA TRP A 204 3.16 15.56 13.62
C TRP A 204 2.41 14.64 14.59
N SER A 205 1.61 13.72 14.06
CA SER A 205 1.24 12.49 14.75
C SER A 205 1.69 11.29 13.90
N ASP A 206 2.15 10.22 14.55
CA ASP A 206 2.75 9.08 13.84
C ASP A 206 1.74 8.29 12.98
N ASP A 207 0.44 8.41 13.24
CA ASP A 207 -0.63 7.78 12.44
C ASP A 207 -0.95 8.53 11.13
N GLU A 208 -0.59 9.81 11.00
CA GLU A 208 -0.97 10.66 9.86
C GLU A 208 0.07 10.68 8.71
N ARG A 209 1.21 9.98 8.87
CA ARG A 209 2.31 10.02 7.89
C ARG A 209 1.89 9.57 6.48
N ASN A 210 0.82 8.77 6.38
CA ASN A 210 0.33 8.25 5.10
C ASN A 210 -0.77 9.11 4.47
N SER A 211 -1.40 10.03 5.21
CA SER A 211 -2.48 10.88 4.68
C SER A 211 -1.99 12.23 4.18
N ARG A 212 -0.90 12.76 4.75
CA ARG A 212 -0.40 14.11 4.49
C ARG A 212 0.66 14.16 3.37
N TYR A 213 0.76 15.32 2.71
CA TYR A 213 1.79 15.54 1.71
C TYR A 213 3.12 15.93 2.35
N ILE A 214 4.22 15.31 1.92
CA ILE A 214 5.57 15.56 2.44
C ILE A 214 6.51 15.83 1.28
N LEU A 215 7.20 16.97 1.34
CA LEU A 215 8.23 17.36 0.37
C LEU A 215 9.42 16.39 0.41
N GLN A 216 9.99 16.07 -0.76
CA GLN A 216 11.27 15.37 -0.81
C GLN A 216 12.36 16.16 -0.08
N HIS A 217 13.20 15.45 0.66
CA HIS A 217 14.26 16.06 1.47
C HIS A 217 15.18 16.94 0.61
N GLY A 218 15.32 18.20 1.01
CA GLY A 218 16.16 19.17 0.31
C GLY A 218 15.53 19.79 -0.93
N CYS A 219 14.23 19.56 -1.16
CA CYS A 219 13.48 20.23 -2.22
C CYS A 219 12.69 21.42 -1.69
N LYS A 220 12.32 22.32 -2.60
CA LYS A 220 11.33 23.37 -2.43
C LYS A 220 10.17 23.10 -3.38
N LEU A 221 8.96 23.46 -2.96
CA LEU A 221 7.80 23.41 -3.85
C LEU A 221 7.72 24.70 -4.67
N VAL A 222 7.65 24.57 -6.00
CA VAL A 222 7.55 25.70 -6.91
C VAL A 222 6.26 25.57 -7.70
N ARG A 223 5.44 26.64 -7.73
CA ARG A 223 4.22 26.68 -8.54
C ARG A 223 4.61 26.75 -10.02
N VAL A 224 3.95 25.95 -10.84
CA VAL A 224 4.13 25.93 -12.30
C VAL A 224 2.89 26.55 -12.94
N GLU A 225 3.09 27.43 -13.91
CA GLU A 225 2.02 28.06 -14.70
C GLU A 225 1.51 27.13 -15.81
#